data_AF-A0A7W5Q5S5-F1
#
_entry.id   AF-A0A7W5Q5S5-F1
#
_cell.length_a   1.000
_cell.length_b   1.000
_cell.length_c   1.000
_cell.angle_alpha   90.00
_cell.angle_beta   90.00
_cell.angle_gamma   90.00
#
_symmetry.space_group_name_H-M   'P 1'
#
loop_
_entity.id
_entity.type
_entity.pdbx_description
1 polymer ?
#
loop_
_entity_poly.entity_id
_entity_poly.type
_entity_poly.pdbx_seq_one_letter_code
_entity_poly.pdbx_strand_id
1 'polypeptide(L)'
;MRREGPAYALWWEWYSAHHEVSRLGRIQARLETKLLSMTDSPRVELLIAGRENPVAVRTEQEVDRWLAGESLAAARVSAKAQLIARRNAWEAADAEVGFSAAKRAEAQAMAHDEDVASRLWRSQADSTIGVIGKMHALLTIGQPSPDTDEFPWPQLRLILADLMTIDGTGGRRR
;
A
#
# COMPACT_ATOMS: atom_id res chain seq x y z
N MET A 1 -6.20 3.53 38.51
CA MET A 1 -6.07 2.59 37.37
C MET A 1 -5.38 3.36 36.25
N ARG A 2 -4.21 2.89 35.78
CA ARG A 2 -3.46 3.62 34.75
C ARG A 2 -4.28 3.58 33.47
N ARG A 3 -4.63 4.76 32.94
CA ARG A 3 -5.34 4.94 31.67
C ARG A 3 -4.47 4.66 30.44
N GLU A 4 -3.21 4.28 30.65
CA GLU A 4 -2.18 4.18 29.61
C GLU A 4 -1.43 2.85 29.77
N GLY A 5 -2.11 1.75 29.47
CA GLY A 5 -1.50 0.43 29.35
C GLY A 5 -0.78 0.26 28.00
N PRO A 6 0.04 -0.79 27.83
CA PRO A 6 0.82 -1.02 26.61
C PRO A 6 -0.06 -1.13 25.36
N ALA A 7 -1.25 -1.72 25.47
CA ALA A 7 -2.21 -1.82 24.36
C ALA A 7 -2.72 -0.44 23.89
N TYR A 8 -2.91 0.52 24.80
CA TYR A 8 -3.34 1.87 24.43
C TYR A 8 -2.25 2.63 23.68
N ALA A 9 -1.01 2.57 24.18
CA ALA A 9 0.13 3.20 23.52
C ALA A 9 0.36 2.64 22.10
N LEU A 10 0.31 1.31 21.97
CA LEU A 10 0.41 0.62 20.68
C LEU A 10 -0.75 0.95 19.74
N TRP A 11 -1.97 1.11 20.28
CA TRP A 11 -3.11 1.53 19.46
C TRP A 11 -2.92 2.93 18.90
N TRP A 12 -2.42 3.89 19.69
CA TRP A 12 -2.17 5.25 19.21
C TRP A 12 -1.05 5.29 18.17
N GLU A 13 0.03 4.55 18.40
CA GLU A 13 1.13 4.37 17.44
C GLU A 13 0.59 3.79 16.12
N TRP A 14 -0.19 2.71 16.21
CA TRP A 14 -0.81 2.07 15.04
C TRP A 14 -1.78 3.02 14.32
N TYR A 15 -2.67 3.70 15.04
CA TYR A 15 -3.65 4.61 14.45
C TYR A 15 -2.95 5.74 13.67
N SER A 16 -1.86 6.27 14.22
CA SER A 16 -1.04 7.28 13.56
C SER A 16 -0.36 6.72 12.30
N ALA A 17 0.22 5.51 12.38
CA ALA A 17 0.84 4.84 11.25
C ALA A 17 -0.18 4.53 10.13
N HIS A 18 -1.37 4.06 10.48
CA HIS A 18 -2.43 3.72 9.54
C HIS A 18 -2.94 4.94 8.75
N HIS A 19 -3.10 6.08 9.44
CA HIS A 19 -3.44 7.35 8.78
C HIS A 19 -2.33 7.83 7.85
N GLU A 20 -1.08 7.61 8.24
CA GLU A 20 0.08 7.98 7.44
C GLU A 20 0.18 7.14 6.16
N VAL A 21 -0.09 5.83 6.22
CA VAL A 21 -0.22 4.96 5.03
C VAL A 21 -1.28 5.51 4.09
N SER A 22 -2.48 5.81 4.60
CA SER A 22 -3.56 6.38 3.80
C SER A 22 -3.19 7.70 3.13
N ARG A 23 -2.46 8.57 3.85
CA ARG A 23 -1.99 9.85 3.33
C ARG A 23 -0.93 9.67 2.25
N LEU A 24 0.06 8.83 2.48
CA LEU A 24 1.14 8.56 1.54
C LEU A 24 0.65 7.84 0.29
N GLY A 25 -0.32 6.93 0.40
CA GLY A 25 -0.94 6.30 -0.77
C GLY A 25 -1.67 7.29 -1.67
N ARG A 26 -2.37 8.27 -1.09
CA ARG A 26 -2.97 9.37 -1.89
C ARG A 26 -1.91 10.21 -2.61
N ILE A 27 -0.77 10.46 -1.97
CA ILE A 27 0.34 11.19 -2.58
C ILE A 27 0.96 10.36 -3.70
N GLN A 28 1.25 9.08 -3.46
CA GLN A 28 1.80 8.16 -4.44
C GLN A 28 0.89 8.08 -5.68
N ALA A 29 -0.42 7.90 -5.50
CA ALA A 29 -1.36 7.78 -6.62
C ALA A 29 -1.45 9.06 -7.45
N ARG A 30 -1.40 10.22 -6.80
CA ARG A 30 -1.33 11.52 -7.49
C ARG A 30 -0.03 11.66 -8.30
N LEU A 31 1.10 11.26 -7.73
CA LEU A 31 2.39 11.33 -8.41
C LEU A 31 2.48 10.30 -9.54
N GLU A 32 1.87 9.13 -9.39
CA GLU A 32 1.74 8.14 -10.45
C GLU A 32 0.97 8.70 -11.64
N THR A 33 -0.18 9.31 -11.36
CA THR A 33 -0.99 9.97 -12.39
C THR A 33 -0.19 11.05 -13.11
N LYS A 34 0.57 11.87 -12.36
CA LYS A 34 1.44 12.91 -12.95
C LYS A 34 2.55 12.29 -13.81
N LEU A 35 3.22 11.25 -13.33
CA LEU A 35 4.29 10.58 -14.05
C LEU A 35 3.78 9.99 -15.38
N LEU A 36 2.65 9.28 -15.34
CA LEU A 36 2.02 8.69 -16.53
C LEU A 36 1.52 9.74 -17.54
N SER A 37 1.28 10.98 -17.11
CA SER A 37 0.95 12.07 -18.02
C SER A 37 2.17 12.66 -18.75
N MET A 38 3.38 12.42 -18.23
CA MET A 38 4.63 12.99 -18.76
C MET A 38 5.41 12.02 -19.63
N THR A 39 5.24 10.71 -19.44
CA THR A 39 6.04 9.70 -20.11
C THR A 39 5.26 8.41 -20.28
N ASP A 40 5.61 7.66 -21.33
CA ASP A 40 5.13 6.31 -21.52
C ASP A 40 5.76 5.35 -20.51
N SER A 41 5.06 4.24 -20.25
CA SER A 41 5.59 3.14 -19.46
C SER A 41 6.96 2.68 -20.00
N PRO A 42 7.94 2.32 -19.15
CA PRO A 42 9.29 1.93 -19.57
C PRO A 42 9.30 0.49 -20.09
N ARG A 43 8.49 0.23 -21.12
CA ARG A 43 8.32 -1.06 -21.81
C ARG A 43 8.28 -0.83 -23.31
N VAL A 44 8.70 -1.84 -24.07
CA VAL A 44 8.63 -1.85 -25.53
C VAL A 44 7.66 -2.94 -25.96
N GLU A 45 6.83 -2.66 -26.96
CA GLU A 45 5.94 -3.66 -27.55
C GLU A 45 6.60 -4.27 -28.78
N LEU A 46 6.77 -5.59 -28.75
CA LEU A 46 7.38 -6.36 -29.83
C LEU A 46 6.31 -7.06 -30.66
N LEU A 47 6.34 -6.85 -31.98
CA LEU A 47 5.54 -7.61 -32.93
C LEU A 47 6.25 -8.93 -33.25
N ILE A 48 5.62 -10.05 -32.89
CA ILE A 48 6.18 -11.39 -33.07
C ILE A 48 5.41 -12.11 -34.17
N ALA A 49 6.13 -12.64 -35.17
CA ALA A 49 5.51 -13.41 -36.24
C ALA A 49 4.72 -14.60 -35.68
N GLY A 50 3.47 -14.75 -36.12
CA GLY A 50 2.56 -15.80 -35.63
C GLY A 50 1.86 -15.48 -34.30
N ARG A 51 2.03 -14.28 -33.75
CA ARG A 51 1.19 -13.78 -32.64
C ARG A 51 0.29 -12.65 -33.12
N GLU A 52 -0.97 -12.70 -32.69
CA GLU A 52 -1.94 -11.63 -32.95
C GLU A 52 -1.68 -10.38 -32.11
N ASN A 53 -1.19 -10.56 -30.87
CA ASN A 53 -0.98 -9.45 -29.93
C ASN A 53 0.51 -9.15 -29.71
N PRO A 54 0.90 -7.85 -29.65
CA PRO A 54 2.25 -7.46 -29.30
C PRO A 54 2.67 -7.96 -27.92
N VAL A 55 3.95 -8.28 -27.75
CA VAL A 55 4.51 -8.69 -26.47
C VAL A 55 5.22 -7.51 -25.82
N ALA A 56 4.73 -7.07 -24.65
CA ALA A 56 5.39 -6.04 -23.87
C ALA A 56 6.61 -6.59 -23.13
N VAL A 57 7.79 -6.04 -23.42
CA VAL A 57 9.07 -6.39 -22.77
C VAL A 57 9.60 -5.22 -21.94
N ARG A 58 10.26 -5.53 -20.83
CA ARG A 58 10.81 -4.57 -19.85
C ARG A 58 12.32 -4.74 -19.63
N THR A 59 12.90 -5.83 -20.13
CA THR A 59 14.32 -6.15 -19.96
C THR A 59 14.96 -6.55 -21.30
N GLU A 60 16.27 -6.32 -21.41
CA GLU A 60 17.03 -6.77 -22.59
C GLU A 60 17.01 -8.30 -22.75
N GLN A 61 16.98 -9.04 -21.65
CA GLN A 61 16.89 -10.51 -21.66
C GLN A 61 15.57 -10.99 -22.26
N GLU A 62 14.46 -10.30 -21.99
CA GLU A 62 13.18 -10.58 -22.64
C GLU A 62 13.25 -10.26 -24.14
N VAL A 63 13.89 -9.16 -24.53
CA VAL A 63 14.12 -8.85 -25.96
C VAL A 63 14.92 -9.96 -26.62
N ASP A 64 16.02 -10.41 -26.01
CA ASP A 64 16.86 -11.50 -26.54
C ASP A 64 16.10 -12.81 -26.68
N ARG A 65 15.23 -13.11 -25.70
CA ARG A 65 14.38 -14.31 -25.71
C ARG A 65 13.35 -14.27 -26.83
N TRP A 66 12.70 -13.14 -27.03
CA TRP A 66 11.61 -13.00 -28.01
C TRP A 66 12.10 -12.80 -29.44
N LEU A 67 13.27 -12.18 -29.62
CA LEU A 67 13.88 -11.91 -30.93
C LEU A 67 15.12 -12.78 -31.14
N ALA A 68 14.95 -14.10 -30.95
CA ALA A 68 15.99 -15.10 -31.13
C ALA A 68 16.34 -15.31 -32.63
N GLY A 69 17.60 -15.67 -32.89
CA GLY A 69 18.11 -15.93 -34.24
C GLY A 69 18.71 -14.70 -34.94
N GLU A 70 19.65 -14.96 -35.85
CA GLU A 70 20.42 -13.92 -36.57
C GLU A 70 19.54 -13.03 -37.45
N SER A 71 18.48 -13.58 -38.03
CA SER A 71 17.54 -12.81 -38.87
C SER A 71 16.83 -11.68 -38.11
N LEU A 72 16.79 -11.74 -36.77
CA LEU A 72 16.16 -10.74 -35.91
C LEU A 72 17.19 -9.89 -35.15
N ALA A 73 18.49 -10.01 -35.44
CA ALA A 73 19.55 -9.29 -34.75
C ALA A 73 19.35 -7.75 -34.80
N ALA A 74 18.99 -7.21 -35.97
CA ALA A 74 18.72 -5.79 -36.12
C ALA A 74 17.48 -5.33 -35.31
N ALA A 75 16.41 -6.12 -35.31
CA ALA A 75 15.20 -5.83 -34.54
C ALA A 75 15.48 -5.83 -33.03
N ARG A 76 16.32 -6.76 -32.56
CA ARG A 76 16.78 -6.83 -31.18
C ARG A 76 17.59 -5.60 -30.77
N VAL A 77 18.54 -5.16 -31.60
CA VAL A 77 19.31 -3.93 -31.33
C VAL A 77 18.37 -2.71 -31.23
N SER A 78 17.43 -2.58 -32.16
CA SER A 78 16.44 -1.49 -32.13
C SER A 78 15.57 -1.55 -30.87
N ALA A 79 15.04 -2.72 -30.52
CA ALA A 79 14.19 -2.89 -29.34
C ALA A 79 14.94 -2.59 -28.04
N LYS A 80 16.21 -3.01 -27.91
CA LYS A 80 17.05 -2.66 -26.75
C LYS A 80 17.31 -1.16 -26.66
N ALA A 81 17.64 -0.51 -27.78
CA ALA A 81 17.83 0.94 -27.82
C ALA A 81 16.55 1.70 -27.41
N GLN A 82 15.38 1.27 -27.91
CA GLN A 82 14.10 1.84 -27.50
C GLN A 82 13.81 1.61 -26.01
N LEU A 83 14.15 0.45 -25.46
CA LEU A 83 13.96 0.15 -24.05
C LEU A 83 14.82 1.06 -23.17
N ILE A 84 16.08 1.29 -23.54
CA ILE A 84 16.98 2.23 -22.87
C ILE A 84 16.42 3.65 -22.94
N ALA A 85 16.00 4.10 -24.13
CA ALA A 85 15.44 5.44 -24.29
C ALA A 85 14.19 5.67 -23.43
N ARG A 86 13.25 4.70 -23.41
CA ARG A 86 12.05 4.78 -22.57
C ARG A 86 12.37 4.73 -21.08
N ARG A 87 13.35 3.92 -20.68
CA ARG A 87 13.80 3.88 -19.28
C ARG A 87 14.40 5.21 -18.85
N ASN A 88 15.27 5.80 -19.67
CA ASN A 88 15.87 7.10 -19.37
C ASN A 88 14.79 8.20 -19.27
N ALA A 89 13.80 8.19 -20.17
CA ALA A 89 12.68 9.13 -20.10
C ALA A 89 11.85 8.94 -18.83
N TRP A 90 11.57 7.69 -18.45
CA TRP A 90 10.88 7.37 -17.20
C TRP A 90 11.67 7.83 -15.96
N GLU A 91 12.96 7.53 -15.89
CA GLU A 91 13.82 7.91 -14.78
C GLU A 91 13.95 9.44 -14.66
N ALA A 92 14.05 10.15 -15.79
CA ALA A 92 14.08 11.61 -15.79
C ALA A 92 12.76 12.21 -15.28
N ALA A 93 11.62 11.72 -15.76
CA ALA A 93 10.31 12.17 -15.30
C ALA A 93 10.07 11.80 -13.82
N ASP A 94 10.52 10.63 -13.39
CA ASP A 94 10.45 10.20 -11.99
C ASP A 94 11.35 11.05 -11.08
N ALA A 95 12.54 11.45 -11.54
CA ALA A 95 13.41 12.36 -10.80
C ALA A 95 12.78 13.75 -10.62
N GLU A 96 12.00 14.21 -11.60
CA GLU A 96 11.26 15.47 -11.52
C GLU A 96 10.03 15.38 -10.60
N VAL A 97 9.27 14.28 -10.67
CA VAL A 97 7.99 14.12 -9.98
C VAL A 97 8.16 13.52 -8.57
N GLY A 98 9.19 12.72 -8.34
CA GLY A 98 9.48 12.05 -7.07
C GLY A 98 8.61 10.82 -6.79
N PHE A 99 8.06 10.17 -7.82
CA PHE A 99 7.13 9.05 -7.66
C PHE A 99 7.78 7.84 -6.96
N SER A 100 8.99 7.42 -7.36
CA SER A 100 9.67 6.29 -6.74
C SER A 100 10.03 6.55 -5.28
N ALA A 101 10.31 7.81 -4.93
CA ALA A 101 10.55 8.19 -3.53
C ALA A 101 9.26 8.08 -2.70
N ALA A 102 8.14 8.60 -3.22
CA ALA A 102 6.84 8.48 -2.57
C ALA A 102 6.40 7.02 -2.42
N LYS A 103 6.60 6.19 -3.45
CA LYS A 103 6.31 4.75 -3.40
C LYS A 103 7.14 4.02 -2.34
N ARG A 104 8.42 4.38 -2.16
CA ARG A 104 9.25 3.83 -1.07
C ARG A 104 8.76 4.29 0.31
N ALA A 105 8.37 5.57 0.45
CA ALA A 105 7.86 6.10 1.70
C ALA A 105 6.54 5.42 2.11
N GLU A 106 5.62 5.23 1.16
CA GLU A 106 4.38 4.48 1.37
C GLU A 106 4.67 3.03 1.81
N ALA A 107 5.58 2.33 1.12
CA ALA A 107 5.94 0.97 1.48
C ALA A 107 6.56 0.86 2.89
N GLN A 108 7.40 1.84 3.28
CA GLN A 108 7.96 1.91 4.63
C GLN A 108 6.89 2.17 5.68
N ALA A 109 5.94 3.07 5.41
CA ALA A 109 4.83 3.35 6.31
C ALA A 109 3.93 2.12 6.46
N MET A 110 3.68 1.37 5.38
CA MET A 110 2.88 0.14 5.42
C MET A 110 3.57 -0.96 6.24
N ALA A 111 4.88 -1.15 6.06
CA ALA A 111 5.65 -2.08 6.88
C ALA A 111 5.63 -1.70 8.37
N HIS A 112 5.67 -0.40 8.69
CA HIS A 112 5.53 0.07 10.06
C HIS A 112 4.11 -0.16 10.61
N ASP A 113 3.06 0.18 9.84
CA ASP A 113 1.66 -0.08 10.20
C ASP A 113 1.43 -1.56 10.56
N GLU A 114 1.93 -2.48 9.71
CA GLU A 114 1.84 -3.93 9.92
C GLU A 114 2.58 -4.42 11.17
N ASP A 115 3.79 -3.89 11.43
CA ASP A 115 4.56 -4.22 12.64
C ASP A 115 3.81 -3.78 13.91
N VAL A 116 3.34 -2.53 13.94
CA VAL A 116 2.66 -1.98 15.11
C VAL A 116 1.32 -2.66 15.32
N ALA A 117 0.56 -2.93 14.25
CA ALA A 117 -0.67 -3.73 14.33
C ALA A 117 -0.39 -5.10 14.95
N SER A 118 0.67 -5.78 14.48
CA SER A 118 1.07 -7.09 15.01
C SER A 118 1.45 -7.02 16.50
N ARG A 119 2.17 -5.98 16.94
CA ARG A 119 2.50 -5.74 18.35
C ARG A 119 1.25 -5.43 19.18
N LEU A 120 0.36 -4.59 18.68
CA LEU A 120 -0.93 -4.29 19.31
C LEU A 120 -1.72 -5.59 19.55
N TRP A 121 -1.83 -6.44 18.54
CA TRP A 121 -2.56 -7.71 18.66
C TRP A 121 -1.97 -8.64 19.73
N ARG A 122 -0.64 -8.76 19.80
CA ARG A 122 0.06 -9.60 20.79
C ARG A 122 0.07 -9.01 22.20
N SER A 123 -0.06 -7.68 22.35
CA SER A 123 -0.05 -7.05 23.67
C SER A 123 -1.24 -7.49 24.52
N GLN A 124 -1.07 -7.67 25.83
CA GLN A 124 -2.23 -7.88 26.70
C GLN A 124 -2.93 -6.54 26.94
N ALA A 125 -4.26 -6.51 26.79
CA ALA A 125 -5.06 -5.38 27.25
C ALA A 125 -5.34 -5.54 28.75
N ASP A 126 -4.83 -4.62 29.55
CA ASP A 126 -5.01 -4.55 31.01
C ASP A 126 -6.08 -3.52 31.43
N SER A 127 -6.76 -2.92 30.44
CA SER A 127 -7.69 -1.81 30.59
C SER A 127 -8.75 -1.82 29.49
N THR A 128 -9.94 -1.28 29.80
CA THR A 128 -11.04 -1.14 28.85
C THR A 128 -10.62 -0.35 27.62
N ILE A 129 -9.89 0.75 27.80
CA ILE A 129 -9.36 1.57 26.69
C ILE A 129 -8.40 0.79 25.77
N GLY A 130 -7.61 -0.15 26.32
CA GLY A 130 -6.77 -1.04 25.52
C GLY A 130 -7.59 -2.04 24.68
N VAL A 131 -8.70 -2.56 25.23
CA VAL A 131 -9.64 -3.41 24.49
C VAL A 131 -10.36 -2.62 23.40
N ILE A 132 -10.81 -1.40 23.70
CA ILE A 132 -11.39 -0.46 22.73
C ILE A 132 -10.42 -0.23 21.58
N GLY A 133 -9.14 0.04 21.86
CA GLY A 133 -8.12 0.25 20.84
C GLY A 133 -7.97 -0.95 19.90
N LYS A 134 -7.91 -2.17 20.45
CA LYS A 134 -7.86 -3.40 19.64
C LYS A 134 -9.12 -3.61 18.81
N MET A 135 -10.30 -3.40 19.38
CA MET A 135 -11.58 -3.52 18.68
C MET A 135 -11.70 -2.49 17.55
N HIS A 136 -11.24 -1.27 17.79
CA HIS A 136 -11.15 -0.25 16.75
C HIS A 136 -10.24 -0.70 15.61
N ALA A 137 -9.03 -1.20 15.90
CA ALA A 137 -8.12 -1.73 14.89
C ALA A 137 -8.72 -2.90 14.09
N LEU A 138 -9.45 -3.82 14.75
CA LEU A 138 -10.19 -4.90 14.09
C LEU A 138 -11.15 -4.39 13.04
N LEU A 139 -11.96 -3.41 13.41
CA LEU A 139 -12.97 -2.84 12.54
C LEU A 139 -12.31 -2.06 11.40
N THR A 140 -11.32 -1.22 11.68
CA THR A 140 -10.63 -0.43 10.65
C THR A 140 -9.96 -1.31 9.59
N ILE A 141 -9.30 -2.40 9.99
CA ILE A 141 -8.53 -3.26 9.07
C ILE A 141 -9.41 -4.33 8.42
N GLY A 142 -10.31 -4.94 9.21
CA GLY A 142 -11.02 -6.15 8.81
C GLY A 142 -12.34 -5.90 8.11
N GLN A 143 -13.04 -4.81 8.42
CA GLN A 143 -14.37 -4.60 7.86
C GLN A 143 -14.27 -4.18 6.38
N PRO A 144 -15.06 -4.78 5.45
CA PRO A 144 -15.01 -4.41 4.04
C PRO A 144 -15.42 -2.95 3.79
N SER A 145 -16.41 -2.47 4.56
CA SER A 145 -16.85 -1.07 4.54
C SER A 145 -17.49 -0.69 5.88
N PRO A 146 -17.52 0.61 6.23
CA PRO A 146 -18.19 1.09 7.46
C PRO A 146 -19.68 0.74 7.54
N ASP A 147 -20.32 0.64 6.38
CA ASP A 147 -21.76 0.39 6.23
C ASP A 147 -22.07 -1.10 5.96
N THR A 148 -21.08 -1.99 6.10
CA THR A 148 -21.30 -3.43 5.91
C THR A 148 -22.21 -3.97 7.01
N ASP A 149 -23.35 -4.53 6.59
CA ASP A 149 -24.33 -5.19 7.46
C ASP A 149 -24.15 -6.73 7.55
N GLU A 150 -23.12 -7.26 6.89
CA GLU A 150 -22.77 -8.68 6.96
C GLU A 150 -22.24 -9.06 8.35
N PHE A 151 -22.68 -10.21 8.87
CA PHE A 151 -22.16 -10.75 10.11
C PHE A 151 -20.64 -11.01 10.01
N PRO A 152 -19.81 -10.66 11.02
CA PRO A 152 -20.18 -10.15 12.36
C PRO A 152 -20.04 -8.62 12.52
N TRP A 153 -19.92 -7.85 11.43
CA TRP A 153 -19.50 -6.45 11.50
C TRP A 153 -20.44 -5.54 12.29
N PRO A 154 -21.78 -5.61 12.14
CA PRO A 154 -22.70 -4.86 12.99
C PRO A 154 -22.55 -5.17 14.48
N GLN A 155 -22.39 -6.45 14.83
CA GLN A 155 -22.28 -6.90 16.23
C GLN A 155 -20.99 -6.40 16.87
N LEU A 156 -19.87 -6.45 16.13
CA LEU A 156 -18.59 -5.92 16.61
C LEU A 156 -18.64 -4.40 16.83
N ARG A 157 -19.35 -3.65 15.98
CA ARG A 157 -19.58 -2.21 16.16
C ARG A 157 -20.41 -1.91 17.42
N LEU A 158 -21.46 -2.68 17.69
CA LEU A 158 -22.24 -2.55 18.92
C LEU A 158 -21.41 -2.84 20.18
N ILE A 159 -20.62 -3.92 20.17
CA ILE A 159 -19.71 -4.25 21.28
C ILE A 159 -18.72 -3.10 21.54
N LEU A 160 -18.15 -2.50 20.48
CA LEU A 160 -17.27 -1.34 20.62
C LEU A 160 -18.01 -0.15 21.26
N ALA A 161 -19.25 0.13 20.86
CA ALA A 161 -20.07 1.19 21.44
C ALA A 161 -20.36 0.97 22.93
N ASP A 162 -20.67 -0.27 23.32
CA ASP A 162 -20.87 -0.65 24.72
C ASP A 162 -19.59 -0.45 25.54
N LEU A 163 -18.43 -0.87 25.02
CA LEU A 163 -17.13 -0.69 25.68
C LEU A 163 -16.80 0.80 25.89
N MET A 164 -17.04 1.65 24.90
CA MET A 164 -16.85 3.11 25.03
C MET A 164 -17.78 3.70 26.10
N THR A 165 -19.01 3.23 26.19
CA THR A 165 -19.96 3.65 27.23
C THR A 165 -19.49 3.25 28.62
N ILE A 166 -18.99 2.03 28.79
CA ILE A 166 -18.45 1.52 30.06
C ILE A 166 -17.22 2.33 30.50
N ASP A 167 -16.30 2.61 29.59
CA ASP A 167 -15.09 3.41 29.89
C ASP A 167 -15.46 4.85 30.30
N GLY A 168 -16.36 5.49 29.55
CA GLY A 168 -16.83 6.86 29.81
C GLY A 168 -17.66 7.01 31.10
N THR A 169 -18.40 5.97 31.49
CA THR A 169 -19.20 5.95 32.74
C THR A 169 -18.37 5.61 33.97
N GLY A 170 -17.30 4.81 33.83
CA GLY A 170 -16.35 4.49 34.90
C GLY A 170 -15.51 5.70 35.39
N GLY A 171 -15.45 6.78 34.61
CA GLY A 171 -14.76 8.03 34.98
C GLY A 171 -15.56 9.01 35.84
N ARG A 172 -16.89 8.85 35.98
CA ARG A 172 -17.78 9.78 36.72
C ARG A 172 -18.19 9.30 38.11
N ARG A 173 -17.67 8.17 38.57
CA ARG A 173 -17.88 7.68 39.94
C ARG A 173 -16.56 7.62 40.69
N ARG A 174 -16.04 8.77 41.10
CA ARG A 174 -15.13 8.95 42.24
C ARG A 174 -15.34 10.32 42.85
#